data_AF-A0A2H0WZK2-F1
#
_entry.id   AF-A0A2H0WZK2-F1
#
_cell.length_a   1.000
_cell.length_b   1.000
_cell.length_c   1.000
_cell.angle_alpha   90.00
_cell.angle_beta   90.00
_cell.angle_gamma   90.00
#
_symmetry.space_group_name_H-M   'P 1'
#
loop_
_entity.id
_entity.type
_entity.pdbx_description
1 polymer ?
#
loop_
_entity_poly.entity_id
_entity_poly.type
_entity_poly.pdbx_seq_one_letter_code
_entity_poly.pdbx_strand_id
1 'polypeptide(L)'
;MSWIGVDPRYHGKGIGTKLIERLKEELKSMEVKELWVGTVAESTKYKPYEKTRAFYQKMGFEVKKVKKMKSKDTGQWFDVATLVKKL
;
A
#
# COMPACT_ATOMS: atom_id res chain seq x y z
N MET A 1 8.78 3.88 9.58
CA MET A 1 8.12 3.14 8.47
C MET A 1 7.38 1.98 9.11
N SER A 2 6.07 1.84 8.89
CA SER A 2 5.26 0.77 9.49
C SER A 2 4.48 0.03 8.40
N TRP A 3 3.78 -1.04 8.77
CA TRP A 3 3.00 -1.89 7.87
C TRP A 3 1.56 -2.08 8.37
N ILE A 4 0.65 -2.26 7.42
CA ILE A 4 -0.70 -2.74 7.66
C ILE A 4 -0.81 -4.10 6.98
N GLY A 5 -1.23 -5.11 7.74
CA GLY A 5 -1.41 -6.47 7.26
C GLY A 5 -2.76 -7.01 7.69
N VAL A 6 -3.41 -7.75 6.81
CA VAL A 6 -4.56 -8.60 7.14
C VAL A 6 -4.15 -10.03 6.84
N ASP A 7 -4.43 -10.95 7.76
CA ASP A 7 -4.23 -12.37 7.53
C ASP A 7 -4.99 -12.80 6.25
N PRO A 8 -4.35 -13.52 5.31
CA PRO A 8 -4.97 -13.95 4.05
C PRO A 8 -6.32 -14.66 4.20
N ARG A 9 -6.53 -15.39 5.29
CA ARG A 9 -7.79 -16.11 5.60
C ARG A 9 -8.96 -15.16 5.87
N TYR A 10 -8.68 -13.88 6.10
CA TYR A 10 -9.65 -12.82 6.39
C TYR A 10 -9.68 -11.73 5.32
N HIS A 11 -9.01 -11.92 4.18
CA HIS A 11 -9.11 -11.02 3.04
C HIS A 11 -10.54 -10.99 2.48
N GLY A 12 -10.91 -9.90 1.80
CA GLY A 12 -12.25 -9.73 1.22
C GLY A 12 -13.37 -9.42 2.22
N LYS A 13 -13.09 -9.41 3.53
CA LYS A 13 -14.07 -9.11 4.59
C LYS A 13 -14.15 -7.64 5.02
N GLY A 14 -13.54 -6.73 4.25
CA GLY A 14 -13.51 -5.29 4.55
C GLY A 14 -12.59 -4.87 5.71
N ILE A 15 -11.82 -5.77 6.31
CA ILE A 15 -10.94 -5.47 7.45
C ILE A 15 -9.88 -4.42 7.07
N GLY A 16 -9.23 -4.56 5.91
CA GLY A 16 -8.25 -3.57 5.43
C GLY A 16 -8.85 -2.17 5.30
N THR A 17 -10.08 -2.07 4.80
CA THR A 17 -10.81 -0.79 4.71
C THR A 17 -11.05 -0.20 6.10
N LYS A 18 -11.52 -1.00 7.05
CA LYS A 18 -11.73 -0.55 8.44
C LYS A 18 -10.44 -0.07 9.09
N LEU A 19 -9.32 -0.74 8.85
CA LEU A 19 -8.01 -0.33 9.36
C LEU A 19 -7.58 1.04 8.80
N ILE A 20 -7.74 1.26 7.49
CA ILE A 20 -7.41 2.56 6.87
C ILE A 20 -8.33 3.67 7.37
N GLU A 21 -9.64 3.43 7.47
CA GLU A 21 -10.58 4.45 7.97
C GLU A 21 -10.30 4.80 9.44
N ARG A 22 -10.03 3.80 10.29
CA ARG A 22 -9.62 4.05 11.68
C ARG A 22 -8.34 4.86 11.77
N LEU A 23 -7.33 4.51 10.96
CA LEU A 23 -6.09 5.27 10.90
C LEU A 23 -6.35 6.74 10.50
N LYS A 24 -7.20 6.98 9.49
CA LYS A 24 -7.55 8.34 9.07
C LYS A 24 -8.18 9.14 10.20
N GLU A 25 -9.09 8.53 10.97
CA GLU A 25 -9.72 9.18 12.13
C GLU A 25 -8.68 9.62 13.17
N GLU A 26 -7.73 8.75 13.50
CA GLU A 26 -6.67 9.06 14.47
C GLU A 26 -5.71 10.14 13.96
N LEU A 27 -5.45 10.17 12.65
CA LEU A 27 -4.55 11.15 12.04
C LEU A 27 -5.16 12.53 11.87
N LYS A 28 -6.50 12.68 11.91
CA LYS A 28 -7.16 13.99 11.79
C LYS A 28 -6.72 14.96 12.89
N SER A 29 -6.55 14.48 14.13
CA SER A 29 -6.09 15.32 15.25
C SER A 29 -4.59 15.65 15.21
N MET A 30 -3.85 15.05 14.28
CA MET A 30 -2.39 15.21 14.15
C MET A 30 -1.99 16.09 12.96
N GLU A 31 -2.97 16.73 12.29
CA GLU A 31 -2.76 17.58 11.11
C GLU A 31 -1.98 16.89 9.96
N VAL A 32 -2.03 15.56 9.90
CA VAL A 32 -1.37 14.80 8.83
C VAL A 32 -2.16 14.99 7.53
N LYS A 33 -1.46 15.41 6.48
CA LYS A 33 -2.08 15.78 5.19
C LYS A 33 -2.07 14.66 4.16
N GLU A 34 -1.15 13.70 4.29
CA GLU A 34 -0.94 12.67 3.27
C GLU A 34 -0.52 11.33 3.89
N LEU A 35 -0.98 10.24 3.28
CA LEU A 35 -0.51 8.89 3.51
C LEU A 35 0.30 8.39 2.33
N TRP A 36 1.44 7.78 2.61
CA TRP A 36 2.37 7.27 1.61
C TRP A 36 2.55 5.76 1.82
N VAL A 37 2.39 4.97 0.76
CA VAL A 37 2.47 3.51 0.79
C VAL A 37 3.45 3.02 -0.27
N GLY A 38 4.39 2.16 0.12
CA GLY A 38 5.22 1.42 -0.82
C GLY A 38 4.60 0.05 -1.14
N THR A 39 4.52 -0.32 -2.41
CA THR A 39 4.15 -1.67 -2.86
C THR A 39 4.98 -2.06 -4.08
N VAL A 40 5.05 -3.34 -4.40
CA VAL A 40 5.63 -3.78 -5.67
C VAL A 40 4.78 -3.28 -6.84
N ALA A 41 5.45 -2.65 -7.82
CA ALA A 41 4.83 -2.04 -8.98
C ALA A 41 4.22 -3.07 -9.95
N GLU A 42 3.37 -2.58 -10.85
CA GLU A 42 2.67 -3.42 -11.84
C GLU A 42 3.60 -4.11 -12.84
N SER A 43 4.75 -3.51 -13.15
CA SER A 43 5.77 -4.10 -14.01
C SER A 43 6.31 -5.44 -13.50
N THR A 44 6.13 -5.75 -12.21
CA THR A 44 6.49 -7.05 -11.63
C THR A 44 5.27 -7.97 -11.67
N LYS A 45 5.32 -8.99 -12.54
CA LYS A 45 4.24 -9.99 -12.73
C LYS A 45 4.14 -10.95 -11.54
N TYR A 46 3.59 -10.49 -10.42
CA TYR A 46 3.27 -11.31 -9.24
C TYR A 46 1.86 -11.02 -8.72
N LYS A 47 0.97 -12.01 -8.89
CA LYS A 47 -0.49 -11.90 -8.63
C LYS A 47 -0.88 -11.34 -7.26
N PRO A 48 -0.20 -11.68 -6.14
CA PRO A 48 -0.55 -11.11 -4.83
C PRO A 48 -0.46 -9.58 -4.73
N TYR A 49 0.44 -8.94 -5.48
CA TYR A 49 0.55 -7.48 -5.49
C TYR A 49 -0.50 -6.79 -6.37
N GLU A 50 -1.10 -7.49 -7.33
CA GLU A 50 -2.26 -6.96 -8.08
C GLU A 50 -3.42 -6.67 -7.13
N LYS A 51 -3.74 -7.62 -6.23
CA LYS A 51 -4.77 -7.43 -5.19
C LYS A 51 -4.44 -6.28 -4.25
N THR A 52 -3.16 -6.13 -3.89
CA THR A 52 -2.69 -5.05 -3.02
C THR A 52 -2.84 -3.68 -3.70
N ARG A 53 -2.44 -3.56 -4.97
CA ARG A 53 -2.60 -2.31 -5.74
C ARG A 53 -4.06 -1.94 -5.91
N ALA A 54 -4.89 -2.91 -6.31
CA ALA A 54 -6.33 -2.70 -6.48
C ALA A 54 -7.01 -2.26 -5.17
N PHE A 55 -6.59 -2.83 -4.03
CA PHE A 55 -7.07 -2.40 -2.71
C PHE A 55 -6.75 -0.92 -2.44
N TYR A 56 -5.49 -0.50 -2.57
CA TYR A 56 -5.10 0.88 -2.30
C TYR A 56 -5.70 1.87 -3.31
N GLN A 57 -5.79 1.51 -4.60
CA GLN A 57 -6.48 2.31 -5.61
C GLN A 57 -7.96 2.50 -5.28
N LYS A 58 -8.66 1.42 -4.88
CA LYS A 58 -10.06 1.49 -4.40
C LYS A 58 -10.19 2.41 -3.19
N MET A 59 -9.17 2.45 -2.32
CA MET A 59 -9.13 3.35 -1.17
C MET A 59 -8.77 4.79 -1.56
N GLY A 60 -8.56 5.12 -2.83
CA GLY A 60 -8.24 6.48 -3.29
C GLY A 60 -6.77 6.86 -3.18
N PHE A 61 -5.87 5.88 -3.14
CA PHE A 61 -4.44 6.12 -3.30
C PHE A 61 -4.05 6.13 -4.79
N GLU A 62 -3.17 7.04 -5.16
CA GLU A 62 -2.69 7.21 -6.54
C GLU A 62 -1.19 6.94 -6.63
N VAL A 63 -0.73 6.39 -7.76
CA VAL A 63 0.71 6.14 -7.96
C VAL A 63 1.43 7.48 -8.14
N LYS A 64 2.34 7.79 -7.22
CA LYS A 64 3.16 9.02 -7.26
C LYS A 64 4.48 8.83 -7.99
N LYS A 65 5.12 7.67 -7.81
CA LYS A 65 6.40 7.34 -8.45
C LYS A 65 6.64 5.83 -8.47
N VAL A 66 7.43 5.37 -9.43
CA VAL A 66 7.95 4.00 -9.49
C VAL A 66 9.48 4.06 -9.51
N LYS A 67 10.14 3.20 -8.74
CA LYS A 67 11.60 3.14 -8.66
C LYS A 67 12.08 1.69 -8.66
N LYS A 68 13.13 1.40 -9.43
CA LYS A 68 13.83 0.12 -9.41
C LYS A 68 14.65 -0.03 -8.13
N MET A 69 14.47 -1.14 -7.43
CA MET A 69 15.14 -1.48 -6.17
C MET A 69 15.70 -2.89 -6.23
N LYS A 70 16.81 -3.13 -5.53
CA LYS A 70 17.43 -4.44 -5.41
C LYS A 70 17.05 -5.07 -4.08
N SER A 71 16.51 -6.28 -4.10
CA SER A 71 16.22 -7.07 -2.90
C SER A 71 17.52 -7.34 -2.15
N LYS A 72 17.52 -7.11 -0.83
CA LYS A 72 18.67 -7.44 0.01
C LYS A 72 18.78 -8.95 0.23
N ASP A 73 17.65 -9.66 0.22
CA ASP A 73 17.60 -11.10 0.52
C ASP A 73 17.95 -11.95 -0.71
N THR A 74 17.44 -11.56 -1.88
CA THR A 74 17.57 -12.36 -3.12
C THR A 74 18.50 -11.73 -4.15
N GLY A 75 18.92 -10.48 -3.96
CA GLY A 75 19.68 -9.73 -4.96
C GLY A 75 18.90 -9.39 -6.25
N GLN A 76 17.65 -9.81 -6.36
CA GLN A 76 16.82 -9.57 -7.54
C GLN A 76 16.37 -8.12 -7.61
N TRP A 77 16.31 -7.58 -8.82
CA TRP A 77 15.75 -6.26 -9.07
C TRP A 77 14.24 -6.34 -9.22
N PHE A 78 13.53 -5.40 -8.59
CA PHE A 78 12.08 -5.24 -8.72
C PHE A 78 11.72 -3.76 -8.67
N ASP A 79 10.57 -3.41 -9.20
CA ASP A 79 10.08 -2.04 -9.18
C ASP A 79 9.16 -1.84 -7.98
N VAL A 80 9.36 -0.74 -7.26
CA VAL A 80 8.52 -0.30 -6.15
C VAL A 80 7.71 0.91 -6.58
N ALA A 81 6.39 0.80 -6.49
CA ALA A 81 5.46 1.90 -6.62
C ALA A 81 5.27 2.56 -5.24
N THR A 82 5.42 3.88 -5.19
CA THR A 82 4.94 4.70 -4.07
C THR A 82 3.57 5.24 -4.42
N LEU A 83 2.58 4.96 -3.58
CA LEU A 83 1.23 5.47 -3.71
C LEU A 83 0.97 6.53 -2.65
N VAL A 84 0.19 7.56 -2.97
CA VAL A 84 -0.14 8.67 -2.09
C VAL A 84 -1.65 8.88 -2.04
N LYS A 85 -2.17 9.18 -0.85
CA LYS A 85 -3.54 9.65 -0.64
C LYS A 85 -3.52 10.90 0.23
N LYS A 86 -4.23 11.94 -0.18
CA LYS A 86 -4.51 13.12 0.66
C LYS A 86 -5.58 12.77 1.70
N LEU A 87 -5.40 13.22 2.94
CA LEU A 87 -6.31 12.98 4.06
C LEU A 87 -7.39 14.05 4.22
#